data_AF-D8Q1R2-F1
#
_entry.id   AF-D8Q1R2-F1
#
_cell.length_a   1.000
_cell.length_b   1.000
_cell.length_c   1.000
_cell.angle_alpha   90.00
_cell.angle_beta   90.00
_cell.angle_gamma   90.00
#
_symmetry.space_group_name_H-M   'P 1'
#
loop_
_entity.id
_entity.type
_entity.pdbx_description
1 polymer ?
#
loop_
_entity_poly.entity_id
_entity_poly.type
_entity_poly.pdbx_seq_one_letter_code
_entity_poly.pdbx_strand_id
1 'polypeptide(L)'
;MSKTLDGLPNELLEHITRYAHNWEKLPQRLSVYGVLARVNRRLRAFALRYLFTTLCLPVRKTEDLHFVLKPRPLAALSALLQSDPRYVQYVKHLLIGPRSYPSFHWHDEGPPVVDMTDWSWRFLSHVQSAHWVNLRSFTSLTITCTPATLHILKSCHNLTSLSMRWTHREFPDLSLFPRLESLRLVAKVLGAKKVGKRRRLSSQVVYPCKSLKTLAIHEGVRLPQAIAEQL
;
A
#
# COMPACT_ATOMS: atom_id res chain seq x y z
N MET A 1 32.64 24.55 22.23
CA MET A 1 32.32 23.88 20.96
C MET A 1 30.93 23.27 21.07
N SER A 2 29.94 23.85 20.40
CA SER A 2 28.60 23.26 20.33
C SER A 2 28.67 21.96 19.52
N LYS A 3 28.37 20.82 20.15
CA LYS A 3 28.25 19.55 19.44
C LYS A 3 27.05 19.64 18.51
N THR A 4 27.30 19.73 17.21
CA THR A 4 26.23 19.74 16.20
C THR A 4 25.66 18.33 16.06
N LEU A 5 24.36 18.23 15.72
CA LEU A 5 23.69 16.95 15.46
C LEU A 5 24.41 16.13 14.36
N ASP A 6 25.14 16.81 13.48
CA ASP A 6 25.88 16.25 12.36
C ASP A 6 27.04 15.38 12.77
N GLY A 7 27.53 15.51 14.01
CA GLY A 7 28.56 14.64 14.56
C GLY A 7 28.03 13.33 15.12
N LEU A 8 26.71 13.20 15.34
CA LEU A 8 26.16 12.09 16.09
C LEU A 8 26.04 10.81 15.26
N PRO A 9 26.40 9.63 15.81
CA PRO A 9 26.19 8.35 15.18
C PRO A 9 24.68 8.09 14.95
N ASN A 10 24.35 7.28 13.94
CA ASN A 10 22.97 7.07 13.49
C ASN A 10 22.09 6.48 14.61
N GLU A 11 22.67 5.65 15.47
CA GLU A 11 22.01 5.02 16.61
C GLU A 11 21.49 6.08 17.60
N LEU A 12 22.28 7.12 17.86
CA LEU A 12 21.86 8.22 18.72
C LEU A 12 20.81 9.11 18.04
N LEU A 13 20.94 9.34 16.73
CA LEU A 13 19.92 10.06 15.95
C LEU A 13 18.58 9.31 15.97
N GLU A 14 18.60 7.98 15.83
CA GLU A 14 17.39 7.16 15.98
C GLU A 14 16.75 7.35 17.34
N HIS A 15 17.54 7.25 18.43
CA HIS A 15 17.03 7.47 19.77
C HIS A 15 16.38 8.86 19.92
N ILE A 16 17.06 9.93 19.48
CA ILE A 16 16.53 11.31 19.54
C ILE A 16 15.22 11.43 18.78
N THR A 17 15.14 10.85 17.57
CA THR A 17 13.92 10.93 16.75
C THR A 17 12.74 10.14 17.33
N ARG A 18 12.99 9.07 18.09
CA ARG A 18 11.96 8.23 18.73
C ARG A 18 11.31 8.87 19.96
N TYR A 19 12.02 9.71 20.71
CA TYR A 19 11.48 10.40 21.89
C TYR A 19 10.39 11.42 21.57
N ALA A 20 10.19 11.70 20.29
CA ALA A 20 9.38 12.78 19.78
C ALA A 20 7.98 12.28 19.37
N HIS A 21 7.22 11.69 20.30
CA HIS A 21 5.89 11.09 20.05
C HIS A 21 4.87 12.01 19.35
N ASN A 22 5.05 13.33 19.45
CA ASN A 22 4.13 14.31 18.85
C ASN A 22 4.43 14.62 17.38
N TRP A 23 5.60 14.24 16.87
CA TRP A 23 6.04 14.64 15.52
C TRP A 23 5.43 13.81 14.41
N GLU A 24 4.96 12.61 14.71
CA GLU A 24 4.22 11.76 13.77
C GLU A 24 2.82 12.32 13.47
N LYS A 25 2.27 13.14 14.37
CA LYS A 25 1.00 13.84 14.18
C LYS A 25 1.14 15.10 13.31
N LEU A 26 2.37 15.60 13.14
CA LEU A 26 2.63 16.79 12.34
C LEU A 26 2.64 16.43 10.84
N PRO A 27 2.29 17.40 9.95
CA PRO A 27 2.52 17.24 8.53
C PRO A 27 3.96 16.80 8.25
N GLN A 28 4.18 15.91 7.27
CA GLN A 28 5.51 15.34 6.98
C GLN A 28 6.62 16.39 6.74
N ARG A 29 6.26 17.62 6.34
CA ARG A 29 7.22 18.75 6.19
C ARG A 29 7.73 19.29 7.53
N LEU A 30 6.99 19.05 8.60
CA LEU A 30 7.23 19.49 9.96
C LEU A 30 7.58 18.32 10.89
N SER A 31 7.58 17.08 10.40
CA SER A 31 8.06 15.93 11.19
C SER A 31 9.57 16.01 11.40
N VAL A 32 10.11 15.34 12.44
CA VAL A 32 11.55 15.36 12.74
C VAL A 32 12.36 14.98 11.51
N TYR A 33 11.98 13.90 10.83
CA TYR A 33 12.68 13.48 9.62
C TYR A 33 12.53 14.49 8.47
N GLY A 34 11.37 15.17 8.36
CA GLY A 34 11.18 16.25 7.38
C GLY A 34 12.11 17.44 7.62
N VAL A 35 12.33 17.80 8.89
CA VAL A 35 13.27 18.85 9.31
C VAL A 35 14.71 18.40 9.05
N LEU A 36 15.10 17.23 9.56
CA LEU A 36 16.45 16.67 9.38
C LEU A 36 16.83 16.53 7.90
N ALA A 37 15.87 16.22 7.03
CA ALA A 37 16.09 16.13 5.58
C ALA A 37 16.51 17.44 4.90
N ARG A 38 16.33 18.58 5.57
CA ARG A 38 16.63 19.92 5.03
C ARG A 38 17.86 20.58 5.63
N VAL A 39 18.40 20.04 6.73
CA VAL A 39 19.52 20.68 7.45
C VAL A 39 20.84 20.53 6.69
N ASN A 40 21.24 19.30 6.38
CA ASN A 40 22.47 18.99 5.63
C ASN A 40 22.43 17.60 5.00
N ARG A 41 23.46 17.26 4.22
CA ARG A 41 23.54 16.01 3.45
C ARG A 41 23.55 14.73 4.32
N ARG A 42 24.24 14.73 5.47
CA ARG A 42 24.32 13.56 6.37
C ARG A 42 22.97 13.29 7.03
N LEU A 43 22.39 14.31 7.66
CA LEU A 43 21.06 14.20 8.30
C LEU A 43 19.97 13.89 7.27
N ARG A 44 20.12 14.38 6.04
CA ARG A 44 19.24 14.01 4.92
C ARG A 44 19.34 12.54 4.55
N ALA A 45 20.54 11.98 4.41
CA ALA A 45 20.69 10.55 4.11
C ALA A 45 20.06 9.68 5.21
N PHE A 46 20.27 10.04 6.48
CA PHE A 46 19.61 9.40 7.61
C PHE A 46 18.08 9.51 7.53
N ALA A 47 17.54 10.72 7.41
CA ALA A 47 16.11 10.98 7.47
C ALA A 47 15.31 10.40 6.30
N LEU A 48 15.88 10.39 5.09
CA LEU A 48 15.20 9.88 3.89
C LEU A 48 14.81 8.41 4.05
N ARG A 49 15.65 7.59 4.71
CA ARG A 49 15.32 6.19 4.99
C ARG A 49 13.99 6.05 5.73
N TYR A 50 13.74 6.89 6.73
CA TYR A 50 12.50 6.86 7.53
C TYR A 50 11.34 7.50 6.79
N LEU A 51 11.56 8.61 6.09
CA LEU A 51 10.52 9.28 5.29
C LEU A 51 9.96 8.39 4.18
N PHE A 52 10.80 7.53 3.58
CA PHE A 52 10.40 6.61 2.53
C PHE A 52 9.98 5.23 3.05
N THR A 53 10.11 4.95 4.36
CA THR A 53 9.71 3.66 4.94
C THR A 53 8.23 3.36 4.69
N THR A 54 7.38 4.39 4.81
CA THR A 54 5.95 4.30 4.55
C THR A 54 5.57 5.28 3.44
N LEU A 55 5.11 4.72 2.32
CA LEU A 55 4.66 5.49 1.16
C LEU A 55 3.13 5.55 1.17
N CYS A 56 2.59 6.75 1.32
CA CYS A 56 1.14 6.99 1.25
C CYS A 56 0.78 7.60 -0.10
N LEU A 57 0.05 6.85 -0.94
CA LEU A 57 -0.47 7.34 -2.21
C LEU A 57 -1.83 8.02 -2.00
N PRO A 58 -1.93 9.33 -2.27
CA PRO A 58 -3.16 10.06 -2.04
C PRO A 58 -4.19 9.70 -3.10
N VAL A 59 -5.44 9.56 -2.63
CA VAL A 59 -6.61 9.32 -3.47
C VAL A 59 -7.46 10.60 -3.56
N ARG A 60 -8.25 10.70 -4.62
CA ARG A 60 -9.34 11.67 -4.78
C ARG A 60 -10.64 10.88 -4.88
N LYS A 61 -11.68 11.38 -4.22
CA LYS A 61 -13.05 10.88 -4.37
C LYS A 61 -13.61 11.35 -5.71
N THR A 62 -14.32 10.46 -6.39
CA THR A 62 -15.06 10.75 -7.62
C THR A 62 -16.50 11.12 -7.27
N GLU A 63 -17.24 11.71 -8.20
CA GLU A 63 -18.67 12.00 -8.01
C GLU A 63 -19.48 10.75 -7.66
N ASP A 64 -19.18 9.65 -8.33
CA ASP A 64 -19.84 8.34 -8.12
C ASP A 64 -19.39 7.59 -6.85
N LEU A 65 -18.87 8.29 -5.84
CA LEU A 65 -18.35 7.70 -4.59
C LEU A 65 -17.21 6.69 -4.80
N HIS A 66 -16.55 6.69 -5.95
CA HIS A 66 -15.34 5.91 -6.19
C HIS A 66 -14.11 6.70 -5.70
N PHE A 67 -12.97 6.02 -5.62
CA PHE A 67 -11.69 6.66 -5.28
C PHE A 67 -10.67 6.33 -6.37
N VAL A 68 -9.90 7.34 -6.76
CA VAL A 68 -8.86 7.25 -7.78
C VAL A 68 -7.55 7.84 -7.26
N LEU A 69 -6.41 7.35 -7.73
CA LEU A 69 -5.12 7.95 -7.37
C LEU A 69 -5.04 9.38 -7.94
N LYS A 70 -4.44 10.30 -7.17
CA LYS A 70 -4.14 11.64 -7.70
C LYS A 70 -2.99 11.54 -8.72
N PRO A 71 -3.15 12.02 -9.96
CA PRO A 71 -2.15 11.84 -11.02
C PRO A 71 -0.85 12.60 -10.76
N ARG A 72 -0.92 13.86 -10.29
CA ARG A 72 0.29 14.68 -10.05
C ARG A 72 1.23 14.09 -8.98
N PRO A 73 0.76 13.72 -7.77
CA PRO A 73 1.62 13.07 -6.77
C PRO A 73 2.20 11.74 -7.27
N LEU A 74 1.40 10.98 -8.04
CA LEU A 74 1.81 9.71 -8.60
C LEU A 74 2.96 9.90 -9.61
N ALA A 75 2.79 10.83 -10.56
CA ALA A 75 3.82 11.22 -11.54
C ALA A 75 5.11 11.71 -10.86
N ALA A 76 5.00 12.60 -9.86
CA ALA A 76 6.14 13.12 -9.12
C ALA A 76 6.88 12.01 -8.35
N LEU A 77 6.15 11.06 -7.77
CA LEU A 77 6.74 9.90 -7.12
C LEU A 77 7.49 9.01 -8.12
N SER A 78 6.90 8.69 -9.28
CA SER A 78 7.61 7.88 -10.27
C SER A 78 8.86 8.57 -10.79
N ALA A 79 8.78 9.86 -11.11
CA ALA A 79 9.95 10.62 -11.53
C ALA A 79 11.06 10.54 -10.48
N LEU A 80 10.70 10.65 -9.20
CA LEU A 80 11.65 10.49 -8.09
C LEU A 80 12.26 9.08 -8.04
N LEU A 81 11.42 8.03 -8.08
CA LEU A 81 11.89 6.64 -7.99
C LEU A 81 12.71 6.22 -9.22
N GLN A 82 12.43 6.79 -10.39
CA GLN A 82 13.23 6.61 -11.60
C GLN A 82 14.56 7.36 -11.52
N SER A 83 14.56 8.59 -10.97
CA SER A 83 15.77 9.39 -10.83
C SER A 83 16.76 8.82 -9.80
N ASP A 84 16.27 8.20 -8.74
CA ASP A 84 17.09 7.55 -7.72
C ASP A 84 16.40 6.26 -7.21
N PRO A 85 16.70 5.12 -7.85
CA PRO A 85 16.08 3.83 -7.54
C PRO A 85 16.33 3.35 -6.10
N ARG A 86 17.32 3.90 -5.41
CA ARG A 86 17.64 3.52 -4.02
C ARG A 86 16.48 3.81 -3.07
N TYR A 87 15.64 4.80 -3.37
CA TYR A 87 14.47 5.10 -2.54
C TYR A 87 13.48 3.94 -2.46
N VAL A 88 13.36 3.12 -3.52
CA VAL A 88 12.47 1.94 -3.51
C VAL A 88 12.92 0.92 -2.47
N GLN A 89 14.22 0.81 -2.23
CA GLN A 89 14.76 -0.10 -1.21
C GLN A 89 14.35 0.29 0.21
N TYR A 90 14.02 1.56 0.45
CA TYR A 90 13.58 2.00 1.77
C TYR A 90 12.09 1.74 2.01
N VAL A 91 11.29 1.56 0.95
CA VAL A 91 9.84 1.38 1.09
C VAL A 91 9.53 0.00 1.65
N LYS A 92 8.91 -0.02 2.83
CA LYS A 92 8.42 -1.23 3.51
C LYS A 92 6.90 -1.30 3.55
N HIS A 93 6.23 -0.16 3.55
CA HIS A 93 4.79 -0.07 3.67
C HIS A 93 4.23 0.80 2.54
N LEU A 94 3.30 0.26 1.76
CA LEU A 94 2.58 1.00 0.72
C LEU A 94 1.11 1.12 1.11
N LEU A 95 0.66 2.35 1.33
CA LEU A 95 -0.68 2.69 1.77
C LEU A 95 -1.37 3.50 0.68
N ILE A 96 -2.47 2.99 0.13
CA ILE A 96 -3.29 3.65 -0.87
C ILE A 96 -4.61 4.04 -0.22
N GLY A 97 -4.80 5.34 -0.09
CA GLY A 97 -5.95 5.90 0.62
C GLY A 97 -5.60 7.18 1.37
N PRO A 98 -6.55 7.71 2.17
CA PRO A 98 -6.27 8.83 3.04
C PRO A 98 -5.15 8.46 4.05
N ARG A 99 -4.29 9.44 4.37
CA ARG A 99 -3.12 9.28 5.25
C ARG A 99 -3.45 8.80 6.68
N SER A 100 -4.71 8.81 7.07
CA SER A 100 -5.23 8.45 8.38
C SER A 100 -6.18 7.26 8.25
N TYR A 101 -5.78 6.09 8.75
CA TYR A 101 -6.72 5.00 9.08
C TYR A 101 -6.32 4.45 10.47
N PRO A 102 -7.28 4.17 11.38
CA PRO A 102 -8.67 3.77 11.12
C PRO A 102 -9.75 4.87 11.29
N SER A 103 -10.73 4.84 10.37
CA SER A 103 -12.05 5.51 10.28
C SER A 103 -12.18 7.04 10.45
N PHE A 104 -12.74 7.72 9.43
CA PHE A 104 -14.03 8.45 9.43
C PHE A 104 -14.17 9.35 8.17
N HIS A 105 -15.42 9.67 7.82
CA HIS A 105 -15.91 10.15 6.54
C HIS A 105 -15.43 11.56 6.13
N TRP A 106 -15.25 11.78 4.81
CA TRP A 106 -15.09 13.11 4.22
C TRP A 106 -16.03 13.27 3.02
N HIS A 107 -16.78 14.37 2.98
CA HIS A 107 -17.60 14.82 1.87
C HIS A 107 -16.93 16.02 1.19
N ASP A 108 -16.78 15.99 -0.13
CA ASP A 108 -16.91 17.20 -0.95
C ASP A 108 -16.99 16.88 -2.45
N GLU A 109 -17.64 17.80 -3.17
CA GLU A 109 -18.25 17.68 -4.49
C GLU A 109 -17.29 18.00 -5.66
N GLY A 110 -17.48 17.33 -6.82
CA GLY A 110 -16.95 17.79 -8.11
C GLY A 110 -16.44 16.72 -9.11
N PRO A 111 -16.22 17.12 -10.40
CA PRO A 111 -16.66 16.48 -11.67
C PRO A 111 -16.17 15.05 -11.98
N PRO A 112 -16.78 14.36 -12.98
CA PRO A 112 -16.85 12.90 -13.07
C PRO A 112 -15.57 12.28 -13.61
N VAL A 113 -15.45 10.98 -13.37
CA VAL A 113 -14.17 10.28 -13.34
C VAL A 113 -14.11 9.18 -14.38
N VAL A 114 -13.09 9.27 -15.22
CA VAL A 114 -12.61 8.19 -16.09
C VAL A 114 -12.15 7.02 -15.21
N ASP A 115 -12.41 5.79 -15.62
CA ASP A 115 -12.06 4.53 -14.95
C ASP A 115 -10.53 4.37 -14.77
N MET A 116 -9.97 5.15 -13.84
CA MET A 116 -8.53 5.36 -13.65
C MET A 116 -7.86 4.23 -12.85
N THR A 117 -8.60 3.20 -12.43
CA THR A 117 -8.03 2.09 -11.66
C THR A 117 -7.02 1.29 -12.47
N ASP A 118 -7.33 0.96 -13.73
CA ASP A 118 -6.41 0.18 -14.57
C ASP A 118 -5.17 0.99 -14.93
N TRP A 119 -5.33 2.30 -15.21
CA TRP A 119 -4.22 3.21 -15.49
C TRP A 119 -3.31 3.45 -14.28
N SER A 120 -3.89 3.55 -13.08
CA SER A 120 -3.18 3.68 -11.80
C SER A 120 -2.31 2.47 -11.49
N TRP A 121 -2.83 1.27 -11.76
CA TRP A 121 -2.08 0.03 -11.58
C TRP A 121 -1.00 -0.13 -12.65
N ARG A 122 -1.30 0.17 -13.92
CA ARG A 122 -0.29 0.23 -14.99
C ARG A 122 0.82 1.23 -14.64
N PHE A 123 0.50 2.36 -14.02
CA PHE A 123 1.53 3.30 -13.57
C PHE A 123 2.51 2.66 -12.57
N LEU A 124 1.99 1.99 -11.53
CA LEU A 124 2.84 1.26 -10.58
C LEU A 124 3.59 0.11 -11.24
N SER A 125 3.04 -0.48 -12.31
CA SER A 125 3.74 -1.49 -13.11
C SER A 125 4.91 -0.91 -13.91
N HIS A 126 4.89 0.37 -14.32
CA HIS A 126 6.03 0.98 -15.01
C HIS A 126 7.19 1.31 -14.05
N VAL A 127 6.91 1.40 -12.75
CA VAL A 127 7.93 1.48 -11.69
C VAL A 127 8.58 0.10 -11.44
N GLN A 128 8.14 -0.99 -12.10
CA GLN A 128 8.66 -2.36 -11.89
C GLN A 128 10.14 -2.57 -12.21
N SER A 129 10.80 -1.66 -12.95
CA SER A 129 12.27 -1.69 -13.02
C SER A 129 12.92 -1.53 -11.65
N ALA A 130 12.20 -0.93 -10.69
CA ALA A 130 12.55 -0.94 -9.29
C ALA A 130 11.76 -2.05 -8.56
N HIS A 131 12.41 -3.20 -8.38
CA HIS A 131 11.86 -4.31 -7.61
C HIS A 131 11.51 -3.84 -6.19
N TRP A 132 10.24 -3.93 -5.79
CA TRP A 132 9.74 -3.64 -4.44
C TRP A 132 10.13 -4.75 -3.44
N VAL A 133 11.40 -5.19 -3.47
CA VAL A 133 11.90 -6.38 -2.74
C VAL A 133 11.69 -6.26 -1.23
N ASN A 134 11.76 -5.04 -0.70
CA ASN A 134 11.65 -4.77 0.74
C ASN A 134 10.23 -4.48 1.21
N LEU A 135 9.23 -4.52 0.32
CA LEU A 135 7.84 -4.28 0.69
C LEU A 135 7.33 -5.40 1.60
N ARG A 136 6.86 -5.01 2.79
CA ARG A 136 6.33 -5.90 3.84
C ARG A 136 4.83 -5.76 4.02
N SER A 137 4.28 -4.57 3.79
CA SER A 137 2.86 -4.31 3.94
C SER A 137 2.32 -3.54 2.75
N PHE A 138 1.15 -3.99 2.27
CA PHE A 138 0.38 -3.31 1.25
C PHE A 138 -1.05 -3.13 1.74
N THR A 139 -1.57 -1.90 1.63
CA THR A 139 -2.96 -1.59 1.97
C THR A 139 -3.61 -0.76 0.88
N SER A 140 -4.73 -1.22 0.33
CA SER A 140 -5.58 -0.49 -0.60
C SER A 140 -7.04 -0.85 -0.35
N LEU A 141 -7.66 -0.20 0.64
CA LEU A 141 -9.06 -0.43 0.99
C LEU A 141 -10.01 0.58 0.33
N THR A 142 -9.50 1.71 -0.13
CA THR A 142 -10.30 2.73 -0.84
C THR A 142 -10.41 2.43 -2.32
N ILE A 143 -9.30 2.01 -2.95
CA ILE A 143 -9.22 1.66 -4.36
C ILE A 143 -9.36 0.16 -4.51
N THR A 144 -10.17 -0.24 -5.49
CA THR A 144 -10.38 -1.64 -5.86
C THR A 144 -9.12 -2.29 -6.41
N CYS A 145 -8.83 -3.48 -5.91
CA CYS A 145 -7.76 -4.37 -6.36
C CYS A 145 -8.35 -5.52 -7.17
N THR A 146 -7.61 -5.89 -8.20
CA THR A 146 -7.94 -6.98 -9.13
C THR A 146 -6.75 -7.96 -9.20
N PRO A 147 -6.86 -9.10 -9.90
CA PRO A 147 -5.72 -9.96 -10.18
C PRO A 147 -4.53 -9.23 -10.82
N ALA A 148 -4.77 -8.18 -11.61
CA ALA A 148 -3.70 -7.35 -12.16
C ALA A 148 -2.90 -6.64 -11.05
N THR A 149 -3.55 -6.19 -9.98
CA THR A 149 -2.88 -5.63 -8.80
C THR A 149 -1.94 -6.65 -8.15
N LEU A 150 -2.38 -7.91 -7.98
CA LEU A 150 -1.54 -8.97 -7.43
C LEU A 150 -0.36 -9.29 -8.34
N HIS A 151 -0.57 -9.26 -9.66
CA HIS A 151 0.51 -9.45 -10.62
C HIS A 151 1.57 -8.34 -10.52
N ILE A 152 1.17 -7.10 -10.21
CA ILE A 152 2.12 -6.00 -9.98
C ILE A 152 2.94 -6.26 -8.71
N LEU A 153 2.30 -6.80 -7.67
CA LEU A 153 2.92 -7.12 -6.40
C LEU A 153 3.72 -8.44 -6.41
N LYS A 154 3.71 -9.21 -7.50
CA LYS A 154 4.30 -10.56 -7.55
C LYS A 154 5.77 -10.65 -7.12
N SER A 155 6.54 -9.55 -7.27
CA SER A 155 7.95 -9.47 -6.88
C SER A 155 8.16 -9.18 -5.38
N CYS A 156 7.09 -8.90 -4.65
CA CYS A 156 7.11 -8.57 -3.22
C CYS A 156 7.12 -9.85 -2.36
N HIS A 157 8.14 -10.69 -2.50
CA HIS A 157 8.20 -11.98 -1.78
C HIS A 157 8.29 -11.84 -0.24
N ASN A 158 8.66 -10.65 0.24
CA ASN A 158 8.73 -10.29 1.66
C ASN A 158 7.42 -9.72 2.22
N LEU A 159 6.34 -9.71 1.44
CA LEU A 159 5.05 -9.20 1.86
C LEU A 159 4.47 -10.09 2.98
N THR A 160 4.32 -9.52 4.18
CA THR A 160 3.75 -10.19 5.36
C THR A 160 2.32 -9.75 5.63
N SER A 161 1.93 -8.57 5.16
CA SER A 161 0.59 -8.03 5.35
C SER A 161 -0.01 -7.52 4.04
N LEU A 162 -1.19 -8.03 3.68
CA LEU A 162 -1.93 -7.63 2.49
C LEU A 162 -3.36 -7.26 2.88
N SER A 163 -3.72 -5.99 2.67
CA SER A 163 -5.07 -5.48 2.90
C SER A 163 -5.62 -4.87 1.61
N MET A 164 -6.71 -5.41 1.08
CA MET A 164 -7.22 -4.93 -0.20
C MET A 164 -8.74 -4.97 -0.32
N ARG A 165 -9.28 -3.99 -1.05
CA ARG A 165 -10.66 -3.99 -1.51
C ARG A 165 -10.76 -4.86 -2.77
N TRP A 166 -11.23 -6.08 -2.63
CA TRP A 166 -11.21 -7.08 -3.69
C TRP A 166 -12.50 -7.08 -4.52
N THR A 167 -12.39 -6.97 -5.85
CA THR A 167 -13.58 -6.89 -6.72
C THR A 167 -14.08 -8.23 -7.22
N HIS A 168 -13.24 -9.26 -7.20
CA HIS A 168 -13.62 -10.59 -7.68
C HIS A 168 -14.30 -11.39 -6.57
N ARG A 169 -15.22 -12.29 -6.97
CA ARG A 169 -15.85 -13.24 -6.04
C ARG A 169 -14.93 -14.38 -5.65
N GLU A 170 -14.00 -14.71 -6.54
CA GLU A 170 -12.99 -15.74 -6.34
C GLU A 170 -11.95 -15.24 -5.36
N PHE A 171 -11.43 -16.17 -4.55
CA PHE A 171 -10.37 -15.87 -3.61
C PHE A 171 -9.06 -15.58 -4.35
N PRO A 172 -8.28 -14.56 -3.93
CA PRO A 172 -7.02 -14.22 -4.57
C PRO A 172 -6.01 -15.36 -4.48
N ASP A 173 -5.21 -15.56 -5.53
CA ASP A 173 -4.08 -16.49 -5.50
C ASP A 173 -2.96 -15.92 -4.60
N LEU A 174 -2.72 -16.61 -3.47
CA LEU A 174 -1.72 -16.23 -2.48
C LEU A 174 -0.37 -16.93 -2.70
N SER A 175 -0.25 -17.83 -3.69
CA SER A 175 1.00 -18.54 -3.98
C SER A 175 2.16 -17.59 -4.31
N LEU A 176 1.84 -16.38 -4.77
CA LEU A 176 2.77 -15.29 -5.06
C LEU A 176 3.45 -14.71 -3.81
N PHE A 177 2.89 -14.93 -2.62
CA PHE A 177 3.30 -14.31 -1.36
C PHE A 177 3.61 -15.38 -0.29
N PRO A 178 4.77 -16.07 -0.39
CA PRO A 178 5.08 -17.21 0.48
C PRO A 178 5.25 -16.83 1.96
N ARG A 179 5.47 -15.55 2.28
CA ARG A 179 5.66 -15.01 3.63
C ARG A 179 4.44 -14.28 4.19
N LEU A 180 3.29 -14.37 3.52
CA LEU A 180 2.10 -13.62 3.90
C LEU A 180 1.50 -14.16 5.20
N GLU A 181 1.55 -13.34 6.26
CA GLU A 181 1.03 -13.71 7.58
C GLU A 181 -0.37 -13.16 7.84
N SER A 182 -0.69 -12.00 7.26
CA SER A 182 -1.97 -11.31 7.48
C SER A 182 -2.62 -10.95 6.15
N LEU A 183 -3.84 -11.44 5.94
CA LEU A 183 -4.68 -11.11 4.79
C LEU A 183 -5.99 -10.47 5.25
N ARG A 184 -6.29 -9.28 4.71
CA ARG A 184 -7.58 -8.63 4.86
C ARG A 184 -8.21 -8.36 3.49
N LEU A 185 -9.39 -8.92 3.26
CA LEU A 185 -10.17 -8.73 2.05
C LEU A 185 -11.46 -8.00 2.39
N VAL A 186 -11.77 -6.97 1.61
CA VAL A 186 -13.07 -6.29 1.66
C VAL A 186 -13.68 -6.38 0.26
N ALA A 187 -14.69 -7.21 0.07
CA ALA A 187 -15.46 -7.22 -1.16
C ALA A 187 -16.68 -6.31 -1.05
N LYS A 188 -17.30 -5.96 -2.18
CA LYS A 188 -18.64 -5.38 -2.21
C LYS A 188 -19.63 -6.50 -2.46
N VAL A 189 -20.69 -6.60 -1.66
CA VAL A 189 -21.84 -7.44 -2.03
C VAL A 189 -22.47 -6.85 -3.30
N LEU A 190 -22.15 -7.43 -4.46
CA LEU A 190 -22.89 -7.14 -5.68
C LEU A 190 -24.32 -7.68 -5.48
N GLY A 191 -25.26 -6.76 -5.21
CA GLY A 191 -26.67 -7.08 -5.02
C GLY A 191 -27.18 -8.01 -6.12
N ALA A 192 -28.05 -8.94 -5.75
CA ALA A 192 -28.54 -10.06 -6.57
C ALA A 192 -29.39 -9.67 -7.81
N LYS A 193 -29.14 -8.52 -8.43
CA LYS A 193 -29.88 -8.07 -9.62
C LYS A 193 -29.08 -8.46 -10.89
N LYS A 194 -29.58 -9.53 -11.51
CA LYS A 194 -29.26 -10.03 -12.87
C LYS A 194 -27.93 -10.79 -13.03
N VAL A 195 -27.87 -12.00 -12.46
CA VAL A 195 -26.93 -13.04 -12.90
C VAL A 195 -27.44 -13.61 -14.24
N GLY A 196 -27.19 -12.88 -15.33
CA GLY A 196 -27.27 -13.43 -16.67
C GLY A 196 -26.13 -14.44 -16.86
N LYS A 197 -26.50 -15.70 -17.13
CA LYS A 197 -25.62 -16.84 -17.47
C LYS A 197 -24.41 -17.02 -16.55
N ARG A 198 -24.56 -17.94 -15.57
CA ARG A 198 -23.44 -18.60 -14.87
C ARG A 198 -22.45 -19.16 -15.92
N ARG A 199 -21.46 -18.37 -16.32
CA ARG A 199 -20.22 -18.93 -16.88
C ARG A 199 -19.68 -19.84 -15.78
N ARG A 200 -19.46 -21.12 -16.11
CA ARG A 200 -18.80 -22.08 -15.25
C ARG A 200 -17.46 -21.45 -14.85
N LEU A 201 -17.40 -20.93 -13.64
CA LEU A 201 -16.18 -20.42 -13.02
C LEU A 201 -15.26 -21.64 -12.94
N SER A 202 -14.17 -21.61 -13.71
CA SER A 202 -13.13 -22.62 -13.61
C SER A 202 -12.69 -22.65 -12.16
N SER A 203 -12.77 -23.81 -11.53
CA SER A 203 -12.23 -24.06 -10.19
C SER A 203 -10.72 -23.84 -10.23
N GLN A 204 -10.29 -22.59 -10.08
CA GLN A 204 -8.88 -22.28 -9.93
C GLN A 204 -8.47 -22.91 -8.59
N VAL A 205 -7.54 -23.85 -8.64
CA VAL A 205 -7.01 -24.51 -7.45
C VAL A 205 -6.28 -23.43 -6.65
N VAL A 206 -6.89 -23.00 -5.55
CA VAL A 206 -6.27 -22.06 -4.63
C VAL A 206 -5.39 -22.86 -3.68
N TYR A 207 -4.09 -22.66 -3.78
CA TYR A 207 -3.15 -23.29 -2.87
C TYR A 207 -3.15 -22.54 -1.52
N PRO A 208 -3.22 -23.26 -0.40
CA PRO A 208 -3.15 -22.63 0.90
C PRO A 208 -1.80 -21.94 1.13
N CYS A 209 -1.84 -20.73 1.67
CA CYS A 209 -0.65 -20.01 2.10
C CYS A 209 -0.28 -20.46 3.52
N LYS A 210 0.71 -21.35 3.65
CA LYS A 210 1.11 -21.95 4.94
C LYS A 210 1.55 -20.94 6.00
N SER A 211 1.99 -19.76 5.59
CA SER A 211 2.44 -18.70 6.50
C SER A 211 1.29 -17.84 7.05
N LEU A 212 0.07 -18.00 6.53
CA LEU A 212 -1.07 -17.19 6.90
C LEU A 212 -1.52 -17.47 8.34
N LYS A 213 -1.47 -16.46 9.19
CA LYS A 213 -1.85 -16.49 10.62
C LYS A 213 -3.14 -15.73 10.90
N THR A 214 -3.44 -14.71 10.09
CA THR A 214 -4.60 -13.85 10.29
C THR A 214 -5.34 -13.68 8.97
N LEU A 215 -6.61 -14.06 8.97
CA LEU A 215 -7.51 -13.89 7.84
C LEU A 215 -8.74 -13.10 8.27
N ALA A 216 -8.95 -11.95 7.63
CA ALA A 216 -10.15 -11.15 7.78
C ALA A 216 -10.83 -11.00 6.42
N ILE A 217 -12.01 -11.60 6.27
CA ILE A 217 -12.81 -11.46 5.04
C ILE A 217 -14.08 -10.72 5.41
N HIS A 218 -14.26 -9.56 4.79
CA HIS A 218 -15.48 -8.79 4.90
C HIS A 218 -16.23 -8.89 3.57
N GLU A 219 -17.46 -9.41 3.65
CA GLU A 219 -18.42 -9.53 2.54
C GLU A 219 -17.96 -10.46 1.39
N GLY A 220 -18.89 -10.80 0.49
CA GLY A 220 -18.75 -11.12 -0.95
C GLY A 220 -17.73 -12.15 -1.50
N VAL A 221 -16.62 -12.44 -0.82
CA VAL A 221 -15.55 -13.34 -1.27
C VAL A 221 -15.86 -14.75 -0.80
N ARG A 222 -15.78 -15.71 -1.73
CA ARG A 222 -15.90 -17.13 -1.37
C ARG A 222 -14.58 -17.63 -0.83
N LEU A 223 -14.55 -18.01 0.44
CA LEU A 223 -13.40 -18.68 1.04
C LEU A 223 -13.30 -20.12 0.48
N PRO A 224 -12.17 -20.53 -0.12
CA PRO A 224 -11.96 -21.91 -0.55
C PRO A 224 -11.91 -22.83 0.67
N GLN A 225 -12.53 -24.00 0.56
CA GLN A 225 -12.61 -24.97 1.66
C GLN A 225 -11.22 -25.38 2.19
N ALA A 226 -10.24 -25.54 1.30
CA ALA A 226 -8.86 -25.88 1.66
C ALA A 226 -8.17 -24.83 2.57
N ILE A 227 -8.61 -23.57 2.55
CA ILE A 227 -8.09 -22.52 3.45
C ILE A 227 -8.88 -22.51 4.76
N ALA A 228 -10.20 -22.75 4.70
CA ALA A 228 -11.04 -22.84 5.89
C ALA A 228 -10.63 -24.00 6.82
N GLU A 229 -10.11 -25.10 6.27
CA GLU A 229 -9.66 -26.27 7.03
C GLU A 229 -8.28 -26.09 7.70
N GLN A 230 -7.54 -25.02 7.40
CA GLN A 230 -6.18 -24.79 7.91
C GLN A 230 -6.05 -23.66 8.93
N LEU A 231 -7.12 -22.90 9.15
CA LEU A 231 -7.17 -21.76 10.08
C LEU A 231 -7.96 -22.13 11.33
#